data_AF-A0A7C4UWA8-F1
#
_entry.id   AF-A0A7C4UWA8-F1
#
_cell.length_a   1.000
_cell.length_b   1.000
_cell.length_c   1.000
_cell.angle_alpha   90.00
_cell.angle_beta   90.00
_cell.angle_gamma   90.00
#
_symmetry.space_group_name_H-M   'P 1'
#
loop_
_entity.id
_entity.type
_entity.pdbx_description
1 polymer ?
#
loop_
_entity_poly.entity_id
_entity_poly.type
_entity_poly.pdbx_seq_one_letter_code
_entity_poly.pdbx_strand_id
1 'polypeptide(L)'
;MDRRKGFTLVELLVVMAIISILAAILVPNVVRYIARGRATRALGDIKAIELALTKMVTDANVQNLNYFFNPDAVRGYLGISGYITSEQFQRAVRLYTRVFYALLREGRRVLDGRTDTELGIQYAGLLDRDVVSRLGVGYLEDLGFDPWGNLYNIYPGPWTPRNGPCPFRIYLLGEKELDLPGVKGGGRVDYLTITNVIDPETGQPFGNGIGFPADSGKFVFIWSNGANMVSGQAIYNPQLAIQAVSNPNFRIPDPQSWYFDQEDDYKGGGDDINNWDQGQSWMRFYS
;
A
#
# COMPACT_ATOMS: atom_id res chain seq x y z
N MET A 1 -45.87 52.65 -1.26
CA MET A 1 -44.54 52.51 -0.62
C MET A 1 -44.58 51.25 0.23
N ASP A 2 -44.06 50.15 -0.30
CA ASP A 2 -44.03 48.88 0.44
C ASP A 2 -42.99 48.96 1.56
N ARG A 3 -43.44 48.85 2.80
CA ARG A 3 -42.58 48.69 3.97
C ARG A 3 -41.87 47.34 3.86
N ARG A 4 -40.59 47.35 3.48
CA ARG A 4 -39.73 46.17 3.59
C ARG A 4 -39.64 45.78 5.07
N LYS A 5 -40.24 44.64 5.45
CA LYS A 5 -40.07 44.06 6.78
C LYS A 5 -38.64 43.53 6.89
N GLY A 6 -37.88 44.05 7.84
CA GLY A 6 -36.54 43.54 8.18
C GLY A 6 -36.64 42.30 9.06
N PHE A 7 -35.63 41.43 8.98
CA PHE A 7 -35.50 40.22 9.81
C PHE A 7 -35.16 40.60 11.27
N THR A 8 -35.73 39.91 12.25
CA THR A 8 -35.37 40.13 13.66
C THR A 8 -34.17 39.29 14.07
N LEU A 9 -33.42 39.77 15.07
CA LEU A 9 -32.28 39.05 15.66
C LEU A 9 -32.69 37.70 16.25
N VAL A 10 -33.87 37.64 16.88
CA VAL A 10 -34.39 36.40 17.49
C VAL A 10 -34.73 35.36 16.43
N GLU A 11 -35.34 35.76 15.31
CA GLU A 11 -35.61 34.85 14.18
C GLU A 11 -34.32 34.25 13.61
N LEU A 12 -33.26 35.06 13.48
CA LEU A 12 -31.96 34.58 13.03
C LEU A 12 -31.32 33.60 14.03
N LEU A 13 -31.45 33.86 15.34
CA LEU A 13 -30.89 33.00 16.38
C LEU A 13 -31.53 31.60 16.40
N VAL A 14 -32.86 31.52 16.27
CA VAL A 14 -33.56 30.22 16.21
C VAL A 14 -33.15 29.43 14.97
N VAL A 15 -33.01 30.10 13.82
CA VAL A 15 -32.57 29.45 12.58
C VAL A 15 -31.15 28.88 12.72
N MET A 16 -30.22 29.66 13.26
CA MET A 16 -28.85 29.20 13.50
C MET A 16 -28.81 28.03 14.48
N ALA A 17 -29.61 28.07 15.56
CA ALA A 17 -29.69 26.97 16.51
C ALA A 17 -30.13 25.65 15.86
N ILE A 18 -31.15 25.69 14.99
CA ILE A 18 -31.62 24.51 14.25
C ILE A 18 -30.54 24.01 13.28
N ILE A 19 -29.90 24.91 12.51
CA ILE A 19 -28.82 24.55 11.58
C ILE A 19 -27.65 23.89 12.33
N SER A 20 -27.26 24.41 13.49
CA SER A 20 -26.18 23.83 14.30
C SER A 20 -26.50 22.41 14.78
N ILE A 21 -27.73 22.16 15.23
CA ILE A 21 -28.16 20.81 15.66
C ILE A 21 -28.15 19.84 14.47
N LEU A 22 -28.71 20.27 13.32
CA LEU A 22 -28.71 19.44 12.11
C LEU A 22 -27.28 19.15 11.62
N ALA A 23 -26.41 20.16 11.60
CA ALA A 23 -25.01 20.00 11.20
C ALA A 23 -24.26 19.05 12.13
N ALA A 24 -24.48 19.11 13.46
CA ALA A 24 -23.82 18.23 14.42
C ALA A 24 -24.11 16.75 14.17
N ILE A 25 -25.32 16.40 13.71
CA ILE A 25 -25.70 15.02 13.38
C ILE A 25 -25.24 14.65 11.97
N LEU A 26 -25.34 15.57 11.00
CA LEU A 26 -25.09 15.29 9.60
C LEU A 26 -23.61 15.20 9.25
N VAL A 27 -22.78 16.14 9.76
CA VAL A 27 -21.36 16.24 9.42
C VAL A 27 -20.58 14.95 9.65
N PRO A 28 -20.63 14.28 10.82
CA PRO A 28 -19.85 13.04 11.03
C PRO A 28 -20.28 11.92 10.06
N ASN A 29 -21.57 11.81 9.76
CA ASN A 29 -22.09 10.81 8.82
C ASN A 29 -21.63 11.08 7.39
N VAL A 30 -21.64 12.34 6.96
CA VAL A 30 -21.15 12.75 5.63
C VAL A 30 -19.66 12.48 5.50
N VAL A 31 -18.85 12.77 6.52
CA VAL A 31 -17.41 12.50 6.51
C VAL A 31 -17.13 11.00 6.36
N ARG A 32 -17.83 10.14 7.11
CA ARG A 32 -17.70 8.67 6.97
C ARG A 32 -18.10 8.18 5.58
N TYR A 33 -19.20 8.70 5.04
CA TYR A 33 -19.65 8.33 3.70
C TYR A 33 -18.63 8.70 2.61
N ILE A 34 -18.06 9.91 2.69
CA ILE A 34 -17.00 10.35 1.78
C ILE A 34 -15.76 9.45 1.92
N ALA A 35 -15.35 9.12 3.15
CA ALA A 35 -14.20 8.25 3.40
C ALA A 35 -14.39 6.86 2.79
N ARG A 36 -15.56 6.22 2.98
CA ARG A 36 -15.92 4.95 2.32
C ARG A 36 -15.89 5.06 0.79
N GLY A 37 -16.39 6.16 0.24
CA GLY A 37 -16.37 6.42 -1.19
C GLY A 37 -14.94 6.52 -1.75
N ARG A 38 -14.04 7.20 -1.01
CA ARG A 38 -12.61 7.26 -1.34
C ARG A 38 -11.98 5.88 -1.30
N ALA A 39 -12.17 5.11 -0.23
CA ALA A 39 -11.64 3.75 -0.10
C ALA A 39 -12.11 2.83 -1.25
N THR A 40 -13.40 2.89 -1.59
CA THR A 40 -13.98 2.11 -2.71
C THR A 40 -13.36 2.49 -4.05
N ARG A 41 -13.19 3.80 -4.29
CA ARG A 41 -12.49 4.29 -5.48
C ARG A 41 -11.05 3.77 -5.51
N ALA A 42 -10.32 3.87 -4.40
CA ALA A 42 -8.94 3.44 -4.35
C ALA A 42 -8.78 1.95 -4.64
N LEU A 43 -9.66 1.12 -4.11
CA LEU A 43 -9.68 -0.31 -4.40
C LEU A 43 -9.97 -0.60 -5.88
N GLY A 44 -10.87 0.18 -6.51
CA GLY A 44 -11.14 0.09 -7.94
C GLY A 44 -9.91 0.42 -8.80
N ASP A 45 -9.25 1.53 -8.49
CA ASP A 45 -8.04 1.98 -9.17
C ASP A 45 -6.92 0.93 -9.03
N ILE A 46 -6.70 0.40 -7.83
CA ILE A 46 -5.71 -0.66 -7.56
C ILE A 46 -5.97 -1.91 -8.41
N LYS A 47 -7.23 -2.36 -8.52
CA LYS A 47 -7.59 -3.51 -9.35
C LYS A 47 -7.34 -3.24 -10.84
N ALA A 48 -7.61 -2.03 -11.31
CA ALA A 48 -7.33 -1.63 -12.69
C ALA A 48 -5.82 -1.63 -12.98
N ILE A 49 -5.00 -1.14 -12.04
CA ILE A 49 -3.53 -1.21 -12.13
C ILE A 49 -3.07 -2.66 -12.20
N GLU A 50 -3.55 -3.52 -11.30
CA GLU A 50 -3.16 -4.94 -11.26
C GLU A 50 -3.48 -5.66 -12.57
N LEU A 51 -4.66 -5.41 -13.14
CA LEU A 51 -5.06 -5.96 -14.44
C LEU A 51 -4.18 -5.45 -15.57
N ALA A 52 -3.86 -4.15 -15.60
CA ALA A 52 -3.00 -3.54 -16.61
C ALA A 52 -1.57 -4.12 -16.58
N LEU A 53 -0.99 -4.28 -15.38
CA LEU A 53 0.31 -4.91 -15.20
C LEU A 53 0.32 -6.39 -15.60
N THR A 54 -0.77 -7.11 -15.31
CA THR A 54 -0.95 -8.50 -15.76
C THR A 54 -0.96 -8.60 -17.28
N LYS A 55 -1.65 -7.66 -17.96
CA LYS A 55 -1.66 -7.57 -19.42
C LYS A 55 -0.25 -7.30 -19.97
N MET A 56 0.50 -6.38 -19.37
CA MET A 56 1.89 -6.10 -19.79
C MET A 56 2.76 -7.36 -19.75
N VAL A 57 2.67 -8.16 -18.69
CA VAL A 57 3.44 -9.41 -18.58
C VAL A 57 3.04 -10.43 -19.64
N THR A 58 1.75 -10.49 -19.96
CA THR A 58 1.22 -11.34 -21.03
C THR A 58 1.76 -10.89 -22.40
N ASP A 59 1.67 -9.60 -22.71
CA ASP A 59 2.15 -9.03 -23.98
C ASP A 59 3.66 -9.21 -24.15
N ALA A 60 4.43 -9.01 -23.06
CA ALA A 60 5.85 -9.24 -23.05
C ALA A 60 6.24 -10.72 -23.05
N ASN A 61 5.29 -11.66 -22.88
CA ASN A 61 5.54 -13.09 -22.77
C ASN A 61 6.65 -13.41 -21.75
N VAL A 62 6.49 -12.92 -20.52
CA VAL A 62 7.38 -13.20 -19.38
C VAL A 62 6.58 -13.74 -18.21
N GLN A 63 7.26 -14.26 -17.18
CA GLN A 63 6.58 -14.89 -16.05
C GLN A 63 6.11 -13.89 -14.99
N ASN A 64 6.84 -12.78 -14.81
CA ASN A 64 6.55 -11.78 -13.79
C ASN A 64 7.18 -10.43 -14.15
N LEU A 65 6.84 -9.39 -13.38
CA LEU A 65 7.31 -8.01 -13.62
C LEU A 65 8.81 -7.82 -13.42
N ASN A 66 9.51 -8.71 -12.71
CA ASN A 66 10.95 -8.54 -12.46
C ASN A 66 11.76 -8.63 -13.77
N TYR A 67 11.26 -9.36 -14.77
CA TYR A 67 11.89 -9.44 -16.09
C TYR A 67 11.87 -8.12 -16.87
N PHE A 68 11.08 -7.13 -16.46
CA PHE A 68 11.06 -5.82 -17.12
C PHE A 68 12.30 -4.99 -16.80
N PHE A 69 13.02 -5.34 -15.74
CA PHE A 69 14.12 -4.57 -15.21
C PHE A 69 15.45 -5.28 -15.46
N ASN A 70 16.48 -4.49 -15.75
CA ASN A 70 17.87 -4.96 -15.66
C ASN A 70 18.26 -5.03 -14.17
N PRO A 71 18.52 -6.24 -13.62
CA PRO A 71 18.79 -6.39 -12.19
C PRO A 71 20.03 -5.63 -11.72
N ASP A 72 21.09 -5.58 -12.53
CA ASP A 72 22.34 -4.91 -12.19
C ASP A 72 22.17 -3.40 -12.16
N ALA A 73 21.43 -2.85 -13.12
CA ALA A 73 21.12 -1.42 -13.16
C ALA A 73 20.28 -0.98 -11.96
N VAL A 74 19.26 -1.77 -11.61
CA VAL A 74 18.43 -1.53 -10.41
C VAL A 74 19.27 -1.62 -9.14
N ARG A 75 20.10 -2.66 -8.99
CA ARG A 75 20.98 -2.82 -7.82
C ARG A 75 21.98 -1.69 -7.70
N GLY A 76 22.56 -1.25 -8.82
CA GLY A 76 23.47 -0.11 -8.88
C GLY A 76 22.79 1.19 -8.43
N TYR A 77 21.57 1.45 -8.93
CA TYR A 77 20.80 2.62 -8.52
C TYR A 77 20.47 2.62 -7.03
N LEU A 78 20.06 1.46 -6.49
CA LEU A 78 19.67 1.31 -5.08
C LEU A 78 20.88 1.16 -4.14
N GLY A 79 22.08 0.92 -4.66
CA GLY A 79 23.28 0.70 -3.85
C GLY A 79 23.26 -0.63 -3.08
N ILE A 80 22.64 -1.67 -3.64
CA ILE A 80 22.43 -2.96 -2.93
C ILE A 80 23.67 -3.85 -3.07
N SER A 81 24.45 -3.95 -1.99
CA SER A 81 25.62 -4.86 -1.88
C SER A 81 25.36 -6.11 -1.02
N GLY A 82 24.14 -6.30 -0.53
CA GLY A 82 23.80 -7.38 0.39
C GLY A 82 22.32 -7.36 0.72
N TYR A 83 22.01 -7.39 2.01
CA TYR A 83 20.63 -7.20 2.43
C TYR A 83 20.17 -5.74 2.27
N ILE A 84 18.88 -5.55 2.02
CA ILE A 84 18.28 -4.24 1.76
C ILE A 84 17.96 -3.54 3.09
N THR A 85 18.42 -2.30 3.24
CA THR A 85 18.04 -1.45 4.38
C THR A 85 16.65 -0.86 4.20
N SER A 86 16.06 -0.38 5.29
CA SER A 86 14.83 0.40 5.32
C SER A 86 14.78 1.53 4.28
N GLU A 87 15.85 2.32 4.20
CA GLU A 87 15.96 3.43 3.25
C GLU A 87 16.04 2.92 1.80
N GLN A 88 16.82 1.87 1.56
CA GLN A 88 16.93 1.26 0.24
C GLN A 88 15.61 0.66 -0.23
N PHE A 89 14.82 0.08 0.68
CA PHE A 89 13.49 -0.41 0.39
C PHE A 89 12.54 0.72 -0.02
N GLN A 90 12.50 1.83 0.73
CA GLN A 90 11.67 2.97 0.34
C GLN A 90 12.10 3.60 -0.99
N ARG A 91 13.41 3.68 -1.25
CA ARG A 91 13.94 4.09 -2.56
C ARG A 91 13.52 3.12 -3.66
N ALA A 92 13.49 1.82 -3.40
CA ALA A 92 13.01 0.81 -4.35
C ALA A 92 11.52 0.99 -4.64
N VAL A 93 10.67 1.17 -3.63
CA VAL A 93 9.24 1.43 -3.80
C VAL A 93 9.01 2.66 -4.69
N ARG A 94 9.72 3.76 -4.41
CA ARG A 94 9.62 4.99 -5.21
C ARG A 94 10.07 4.77 -6.66
N LEU A 95 11.20 4.07 -6.84
CA LEU A 95 11.72 3.72 -8.15
C LEU A 95 10.70 2.94 -8.97
N TYR A 96 10.23 1.80 -8.43
CA TYR A 96 9.29 0.93 -9.12
C TYR A 96 7.99 1.63 -9.43
N THR A 97 7.46 2.38 -8.47
CA THR A 97 6.25 3.19 -8.66
C THR A 97 6.39 4.09 -9.87
N ARG A 98 7.44 4.93 -9.92
CA ARG A 98 7.63 5.87 -11.03
C ARG A 98 7.83 5.16 -12.38
N VAL A 99 8.64 4.11 -12.41
CA VAL A 99 8.86 3.31 -13.62
C VAL A 99 7.56 2.67 -14.11
N PHE A 100 6.75 2.07 -13.22
CA PHE A 100 5.49 1.45 -13.62
C PHE A 100 4.46 2.48 -14.06
N TYR A 101 4.40 3.67 -13.46
CA TYR A 101 3.54 4.74 -14.00
C TYR A 101 3.94 5.15 -15.41
N ALA A 102 5.24 5.25 -15.71
CA ALA A 102 5.71 5.52 -17.07
C ALA A 102 5.33 4.37 -18.01
N LEU A 103 5.59 3.12 -17.62
CA LEU A 103 5.25 1.94 -18.43
C LEU A 103 3.74 1.80 -18.66
N LEU A 104 2.91 2.05 -17.64
CA LEU A 104 1.45 2.00 -17.75
C LEU A 104 0.93 3.05 -18.71
N ARG A 105 1.51 4.25 -18.73
CA ARG A 105 1.06 5.33 -19.61
C ARG A 105 1.58 5.18 -21.04
N GLU A 106 2.79 4.65 -21.22
CA GLU A 106 3.51 4.76 -22.49
C GLU A 106 3.88 3.42 -23.12
N GLY A 107 3.83 2.34 -22.35
CA GLY A 107 4.28 1.01 -22.77
C GLY A 107 5.73 1.03 -23.25
N ARG A 108 5.97 0.53 -24.47
CA ARG A 108 7.32 0.48 -25.04
C ARG A 108 7.98 1.84 -25.30
N ARG A 109 7.19 2.93 -25.42
CA ARG A 109 7.72 4.29 -25.71
C ARG A 109 8.60 4.84 -24.59
N VAL A 110 8.55 4.25 -23.40
CA VAL A 110 9.48 4.57 -22.31
C VAL A 110 10.95 4.38 -22.71
N LEU A 111 11.21 3.52 -23.72
CA LEU A 111 12.55 3.29 -24.26
C LEU A 111 13.09 4.44 -25.13
N ASP A 112 12.24 5.40 -25.54
CA ASP A 112 12.59 6.52 -26.43
C ASP A 112 13.41 7.62 -25.73
N GLY A 113 14.04 7.29 -24.61
CA GLY A 113 14.95 8.16 -23.88
C GLY A 113 14.30 8.98 -22.77
N ARG A 114 13.11 8.59 -22.29
CA ARG A 114 12.39 9.29 -21.23
C ARG A 114 13.15 9.31 -19.90
N THR A 115 13.16 10.47 -19.27
CA THR A 115 13.84 10.73 -18.00
C THR A 115 12.83 11.02 -16.90
N ASP A 116 13.10 10.48 -15.71
CA ASP A 116 12.44 10.89 -14.48
C ASP A 116 13.29 11.94 -13.77
N THR A 117 12.74 13.15 -13.62
CA THR A 117 13.47 14.28 -13.02
C THR A 117 13.65 14.15 -11.52
N GLU A 118 12.75 13.46 -10.81
CA GLU A 118 12.87 13.28 -9.36
C GLU A 118 13.91 12.22 -9.03
N LEU A 119 13.92 11.13 -9.79
CA LEU A 119 14.87 10.04 -9.61
C LEU A 119 16.23 10.32 -10.26
N GLY A 120 16.31 11.28 -11.18
CA GLY A 120 17.53 11.63 -11.91
C GLY A 120 18.00 10.53 -12.87
N ILE A 121 17.08 9.74 -13.41
CA ILE A 121 17.38 8.56 -14.24
C ILE A 121 16.69 8.61 -15.59
N GLN A 122 17.30 7.95 -16.57
CA GLN A 122 16.61 7.59 -17.80
C GLN A 122 16.02 6.19 -17.64
N TYR A 123 14.71 6.04 -17.88
CA TYR A 123 14.01 4.77 -17.67
C TYR A 123 14.61 3.64 -18.51
N ALA A 124 14.98 3.93 -19.76
CA ALA A 124 15.62 2.97 -20.65
C ALA A 124 16.94 2.38 -20.11
N GLY A 125 17.59 3.05 -19.16
CA GLY A 125 18.81 2.55 -18.51
C GLY A 125 18.55 1.53 -17.41
N LEU A 126 17.32 1.42 -16.92
CA LEU A 126 16.92 0.46 -15.87
C LEU A 126 16.12 -0.72 -16.41
N LEU A 127 15.61 -0.61 -17.63
CA LEU A 127 14.69 -1.58 -18.23
C LEU A 127 15.42 -2.57 -19.13
N ASP A 128 14.93 -3.81 -19.13
CA ASP A 128 15.32 -4.79 -20.14
C ASP A 128 14.66 -4.41 -21.48
N ARG A 129 15.49 -4.05 -22.46
CA ARG A 129 15.02 -3.55 -23.76
C ARG A 129 14.30 -4.63 -24.57
N ASP A 130 14.74 -5.87 -24.50
CA ASP A 130 14.16 -6.97 -25.27
C ASP A 130 12.77 -7.34 -24.72
N VAL A 131 12.60 -7.24 -23.40
CA VAL A 131 11.30 -7.42 -22.76
C VAL A 131 10.37 -6.24 -23.02
N VAL A 132 10.81 -5.01 -22.75
CA VAL A 132 9.96 -3.82 -22.86
C VAL A 132 9.59 -3.47 -24.31
N SER A 133 10.43 -3.80 -25.29
CA SER A 133 10.12 -3.57 -26.71
C SER A 133 8.92 -4.38 -27.22
N ARG A 134 8.60 -5.50 -26.57
CA ARG A 134 7.45 -6.36 -26.90
C ARG A 134 6.12 -5.80 -26.42
N LEU A 135 6.14 -4.77 -25.57
CA LEU A 135 4.92 -4.15 -25.08
C LEU A 135 4.17 -3.40 -26.18
N GLY A 136 2.87 -3.24 -25.95
CA GLY A 136 2.03 -2.27 -26.64
C GLY A 136 2.42 -0.83 -26.28
N VAL A 137 1.57 0.10 -26.72
CA VAL A 137 1.66 1.52 -26.37
C VAL A 137 0.47 1.87 -25.49
N GLY A 138 0.73 2.29 -24.25
CA GLY A 138 -0.31 2.61 -23.28
C GLY A 138 -1.11 1.40 -22.78
N TYR A 139 -1.24 1.29 -21.46
CA TYR A 139 -2.02 0.26 -20.78
C TYR A 139 -3.08 0.87 -19.87
N LEU A 140 -2.74 1.99 -19.23
CA LEU A 140 -3.63 2.73 -18.34
C LEU A 140 -3.22 4.21 -18.32
N GLU A 141 -3.68 4.96 -19.31
CA GLU A 141 -3.28 6.37 -19.53
C GLU A 141 -3.87 7.31 -18.48
N ASP A 142 -5.11 7.04 -18.05
CA ASP A 142 -5.88 7.89 -17.13
C ASP A 142 -5.59 7.61 -15.64
N LEU A 143 -4.56 6.83 -15.32
CA LEU A 143 -4.20 6.59 -13.93
C LEU A 143 -3.70 7.89 -13.28
N GLY A 144 -4.58 8.48 -12.48
CA GLY A 144 -4.33 9.68 -11.69
C GLY A 144 -3.75 9.38 -10.31
N PHE A 145 -3.90 10.35 -9.42
CA PHE A 145 -3.60 10.18 -8.01
C PHE A 145 -4.69 9.37 -7.31
N ASP A 146 -4.32 8.77 -6.20
CA ASP A 146 -5.24 8.19 -5.24
C ASP A 146 -6.20 9.27 -4.69
N PRO A 147 -7.28 8.89 -3.98
CA PRO A 147 -8.26 9.83 -3.45
C PRO A 147 -7.70 10.87 -2.47
N TRP A 148 -6.47 10.72 -2.00
CA TRP A 148 -5.76 11.64 -1.10
C TRP A 148 -4.72 12.51 -1.82
N GLY A 149 -4.56 12.34 -3.14
CA GLY A 149 -3.67 13.17 -3.96
C GLY A 149 -2.27 12.60 -4.12
N ASN A 150 -2.04 11.34 -3.77
CA ASN A 150 -0.73 10.69 -3.87
C ASN A 150 -0.67 9.66 -4.99
N LEU A 151 0.53 9.24 -5.38
CA LEU A 151 0.67 8.08 -6.26
C LEU A 151 0.38 6.80 -5.47
N TYR A 152 -0.33 5.86 -6.10
CA TYR A 152 -0.31 4.47 -5.65
C TYR A 152 1.11 3.95 -5.68
N ASN A 153 1.56 3.38 -4.58
CA ASN A 153 2.83 2.66 -4.53
C ASN A 153 2.68 1.34 -5.29
N ILE A 154 3.64 1.03 -6.14
CA ILE A 154 3.70 -0.21 -6.91
C ILE A 154 5.06 -0.86 -6.69
N TYR A 155 5.03 -2.10 -6.22
CA TYR A 155 6.23 -2.87 -5.95
C TYR A 155 6.08 -4.28 -6.56
N PRO A 156 6.99 -4.71 -7.46
CA PRO A 156 6.90 -6.04 -8.04
C PRO A 156 7.18 -7.10 -6.97
N GLY A 157 6.43 -8.21 -7.01
CA GLY A 157 6.40 -9.30 -6.02
C GLY A 157 7.76 -9.69 -5.44
N PRO A 158 7.82 -10.03 -4.15
CA PRO A 158 8.81 -9.47 -3.26
C PRO A 158 10.22 -9.88 -3.66
N TRP A 159 11.10 -8.88 -3.74
CA TRP A 159 12.55 -9.08 -3.63
C TRP A 159 12.85 -9.56 -2.21
N THR A 160 12.58 -10.83 -1.93
CA THR A 160 13.21 -11.41 -0.75
C THR A 160 14.72 -11.39 -1.01
N PRO A 161 15.55 -11.00 -0.03
CA PRO A 161 16.89 -11.57 0.02
C PRO A 161 16.73 -13.08 -0.11
N ARG A 162 17.71 -13.79 -0.68
CA ARG A 162 17.63 -15.24 -0.96
C ARG A 162 17.07 -16.10 0.20
N ASN A 163 17.05 -15.60 1.44
CA ASN A 163 16.44 -16.17 2.64
C ASN A 163 15.66 -15.18 3.56
N GLY A 164 15.29 -13.98 3.11
CA GLY A 164 14.61 -12.98 3.94
C GLY A 164 13.08 -13.03 3.85
N PRO A 165 12.34 -12.62 4.89
CA PRO A 165 10.88 -12.69 4.89
C PRO A 165 10.23 -11.56 4.07
N CYS A 166 8.95 -11.75 3.75
CA CYS A 166 8.15 -10.78 2.99
C CYS A 166 8.01 -9.47 3.79
N PRO A 167 8.32 -8.29 3.21
CA PRO A 167 8.27 -7.03 3.95
C PRO A 167 6.85 -6.46 4.14
N PHE A 168 5.85 -7.12 3.55
CA PHE A 168 4.43 -6.77 3.64
C PHE A 168 3.71 -7.77 4.54
N ARG A 169 2.67 -7.30 5.24
CA ARG A 169 1.90 -8.12 6.19
C ARG A 169 0.40 -7.95 5.97
N ILE A 170 -0.35 -8.87 6.56
CA ILE A 170 -1.80 -8.81 6.70
C ILE A 170 -2.18 -8.94 8.18
N TYR A 171 -3.31 -8.36 8.56
CA TYR A 171 -3.90 -8.52 9.88
C TYR A 171 -5.25 -9.22 9.75
N LEU A 172 -5.28 -10.51 10.08
CA LEU A 172 -6.51 -11.30 10.04
C LEU A 172 -7.30 -11.16 11.35
N LEU A 173 -8.60 -10.98 11.22
CA LEU A 173 -9.52 -10.73 12.33
C LEU A 173 -10.49 -11.91 12.42
N GLY A 174 -10.12 -12.95 13.17
CA GLY A 174 -10.99 -14.10 13.46
C GLY A 174 -10.29 -15.46 13.49
N GLU A 175 -10.71 -16.33 14.40
CA GLU A 175 -10.08 -17.63 14.74
C GLU A 175 -10.13 -18.72 13.64
N LYS A 176 -10.55 -18.44 12.40
CA LYS A 176 -10.89 -19.49 11.43
C LYS A 176 -10.10 -19.55 10.12
N GLU A 177 -9.03 -18.78 9.97
CA GLU A 177 -8.30 -18.71 8.68
C GLU A 177 -6.77 -18.85 8.85
N LEU A 178 -6.34 -19.92 9.54
CA LEU A 178 -4.94 -20.39 9.45
C LEU A 178 -4.60 -20.99 8.06
N ASP A 179 -5.61 -21.23 7.22
CA ASP A 179 -5.48 -21.78 5.87
C ASP A 179 -5.51 -20.67 4.81
N LEU A 180 -4.39 -19.95 4.67
CA LEU A 180 -4.21 -18.97 3.59
C LEU A 180 -4.21 -19.65 2.21
N PRO A 181 -4.85 -19.06 1.17
CA PRO A 181 -4.78 -19.57 -0.19
C PRO A 181 -3.33 -19.69 -0.68
N GLY A 182 -2.91 -20.90 -1.06
CA GLY A 182 -1.56 -21.16 -1.58
C GLY A 182 -0.55 -21.72 -0.56
N VAL A 183 -0.92 -21.84 0.73
CA VAL A 183 -0.02 -22.40 1.74
C VAL A 183 -0.44 -23.84 2.11
N LYS A 184 0.25 -24.85 1.58
CA LYS A 184 0.11 -26.24 2.06
C LYS A 184 0.75 -26.34 3.45
N GLY A 185 -0.06 -26.38 4.51
CA GLY A 185 0.39 -26.65 5.89
C GLY A 185 0.14 -25.54 6.91
N GLY A 186 -0.79 -24.62 6.64
CA GLY A 186 -0.97 -23.39 7.42
C GLY A 186 0.13 -22.39 7.12
N GLY A 187 -0.18 -21.09 7.14
CA GLY A 187 0.85 -20.04 7.09
C GLY A 187 2.02 -20.43 8.00
N ARG A 188 3.27 -20.49 7.49
CA ARG A 188 4.41 -20.60 8.40
C ARG A 188 4.22 -19.47 9.40
N VAL A 189 3.96 -19.84 10.66
CA VAL A 189 3.94 -18.88 11.76
C VAL A 189 5.33 -18.28 11.74
N ASP A 190 5.45 -17.11 11.13
CA ASP A 190 6.65 -16.32 11.31
C ASP A 190 6.65 -15.90 12.79
N TYR A 191 7.81 -15.84 13.42
CA TYR A 191 7.94 -15.63 14.88
C TYR A 191 7.50 -14.22 15.34
N LEU A 192 6.74 -13.50 14.50
CA LEU A 192 6.58 -12.04 14.44
C LEU A 192 5.13 -11.60 14.62
N THR A 193 4.29 -12.54 15.05
CA THR A 193 2.89 -12.29 15.34
C THR A 193 2.79 -11.22 16.44
N ILE A 194 2.15 -10.09 16.14
CA ILE A 194 1.91 -9.07 17.15
C ILE A 194 0.90 -9.63 18.15
N THR A 195 1.25 -9.51 19.42
CA THR A 195 0.37 -9.74 20.57
C THR A 195 -0.15 -8.39 21.09
N ASN A 196 -1.35 -8.38 21.67
CA ASN A 196 -1.95 -7.20 22.34
C ASN A 196 -2.31 -6.01 21.43
N VAL A 197 -2.70 -6.23 20.17
CA VAL A 197 -3.33 -5.15 19.38
C VAL A 197 -4.72 -4.89 19.96
N ILE A 198 -5.02 -3.62 20.26
CA ILE A 198 -6.35 -3.19 20.69
C ILE A 198 -7.11 -2.67 19.48
N ASP A 199 -8.37 -3.04 19.36
CA ASP A 199 -9.28 -2.44 18.41
C ASP A 199 -9.50 -0.96 18.72
N PRO A 200 -9.07 -0.02 17.87
CA PRO A 200 -9.30 1.39 18.12
C PRO A 200 -10.81 1.74 18.12
N GLU A 201 -11.67 0.93 17.51
CA GLU A 201 -13.11 1.17 17.43
C GLU A 201 -13.89 0.57 18.60
N THR A 202 -13.50 -0.63 19.05
CA THR A 202 -14.23 -1.36 20.09
C THR A 202 -13.52 -1.38 21.45
N GLY A 203 -12.25 -0.99 21.51
CA GLY A 203 -11.40 -1.07 22.70
C GLY A 203 -11.11 -2.50 23.15
N GLN A 204 -11.52 -3.51 22.38
CA GLN A 204 -11.30 -4.92 22.69
C GLN A 204 -9.89 -5.33 22.25
N PRO A 205 -9.14 -6.09 23.06
CA PRO A 205 -7.93 -6.72 22.58
C PRO A 205 -8.33 -7.71 21.47
N PHE A 206 -7.67 -7.63 20.31
CA PHE A 206 -7.96 -8.51 19.18
C PHE A 206 -7.52 -9.98 19.39
N GLY A 207 -7.30 -10.43 20.62
CA GLY A 207 -6.79 -11.76 20.92
C GLY A 207 -5.31 -11.93 20.58
N ASN A 208 -4.76 -13.11 20.91
CA ASN A 208 -3.36 -13.41 20.68
C ASN A 208 -3.09 -13.71 19.20
N GLY A 209 -2.21 -12.92 18.58
CA GLY A 209 -1.51 -13.32 17.37
C GLY A 209 -2.13 -12.85 16.06
N ILE A 210 -2.04 -11.55 15.77
CA ILE A 210 -2.52 -10.99 14.50
C ILE A 210 -1.39 -10.33 13.73
N GLY A 211 -0.91 -11.03 12.71
CA GLY A 211 0.10 -10.54 11.80
C GLY A 211 0.74 -11.71 11.07
N PHE A 212 0.34 -11.92 9.82
CA PHE A 212 0.98 -12.89 8.94
C PHE A 212 1.73 -12.13 7.85
N PRO A 213 2.87 -12.67 7.36
CA PRO A 213 3.47 -12.14 6.14
C PRO A 213 2.43 -12.21 5.01
N ALA A 214 2.38 -11.17 4.18
CA ALA A 214 1.58 -11.18 2.98
C ALA A 214 2.07 -12.30 2.05
N ASP A 215 1.18 -12.77 1.16
CA ASP A 215 1.52 -13.82 0.20
C ASP A 215 2.77 -13.45 -0.61
N SER A 216 3.85 -14.18 -0.37
CA SER A 216 5.13 -14.00 -1.07
C SER A 216 5.06 -14.37 -2.55
N GLY A 217 4.04 -15.13 -2.98
CA GLY A 217 3.77 -15.46 -4.37
C GLY A 217 3.01 -14.38 -5.14
N LYS A 218 2.62 -13.29 -4.48
CA LYS A 218 1.88 -12.22 -5.11
C LYS A 218 2.69 -11.57 -6.22
N PHE A 219 2.06 -11.46 -7.39
CA PHE A 219 2.68 -10.93 -8.60
C PHE A 219 3.13 -9.47 -8.47
N VAL A 220 2.32 -8.64 -7.80
CA VAL A 220 2.60 -7.22 -7.54
C VAL A 220 1.89 -6.76 -6.26
N PHE A 221 2.58 -5.97 -5.45
CA PHE A 221 2.01 -5.27 -4.31
C PHE A 221 1.67 -3.84 -4.71
N ILE A 222 0.40 -3.46 -4.54
CA ILE A 222 -0.09 -2.13 -4.88
C ILE A 222 -0.87 -1.59 -3.69
N TRP A 223 -0.57 -0.36 -3.28
CA TRP A 223 -1.28 0.28 -2.18
C TRP A 223 -1.30 1.80 -2.24
N SER A 224 -2.29 2.39 -1.57
CA SER A 224 -2.34 3.81 -1.20
C SER A 224 -2.02 3.95 0.28
N ASN A 225 -1.28 4.99 0.66
CA ASN A 225 -0.95 5.28 2.07
C ASN A 225 -2.06 6.07 2.79
N GLY A 226 -3.25 6.23 2.21
CA GLY A 226 -4.33 6.98 2.84
C GLY A 226 -4.02 8.47 3.06
N ALA A 227 -4.75 9.09 3.99
CA ALA A 227 -4.59 10.48 4.39
C ALA A 227 -3.37 10.70 5.30
N ASN A 228 -3.04 9.71 6.14
CA ASN A 228 -1.95 9.83 7.12
C ASN A 228 -0.56 9.63 6.51
N MET A 229 -0.47 9.17 5.25
CA MET A 229 0.78 8.85 4.55
C MET A 229 1.61 7.72 5.18
N VAL A 230 0.97 6.92 6.04
CA VAL A 230 1.58 5.80 6.77
C VAL A 230 0.85 4.53 6.37
N SER A 231 1.58 3.54 5.84
CA SER A 231 0.99 2.24 5.61
C SER A 231 1.07 1.39 6.87
N GLY A 232 -0.07 1.11 7.49
CA GLY A 232 -0.20 0.27 8.68
C GLY A 232 0.03 -1.22 8.38
N GLN A 233 -0.04 -1.61 7.10
CA GLN A 233 0.15 -3.00 6.65
C GLN A 233 1.41 -3.23 5.82
N ALA A 234 2.13 -2.16 5.48
CA ALA A 234 3.45 -2.26 4.91
C ALA A 234 4.52 -1.94 5.95
N ILE A 235 5.72 -2.36 5.62
CA ILE A 235 6.97 -1.96 6.26
C ILE A 235 7.28 -2.69 7.58
N TYR A 236 7.65 -3.93 7.35
CA TYR A 236 8.60 -4.67 8.17
C TYR A 236 9.98 -4.00 8.22
N ASN A 237 10.66 -4.01 9.37
CA ASN A 237 12.05 -3.59 9.52
C ASN A 237 12.98 -4.72 9.01
N PRO A 238 13.49 -4.64 7.77
CA PRO A 238 14.26 -5.73 7.20
C PRO A 238 15.53 -6.01 7.99
N GLN A 239 16.10 -5.02 8.69
CA GLN A 239 17.36 -5.16 9.42
C GLN A 239 17.29 -6.20 10.54
N LEU A 240 16.21 -6.21 11.31
CA LEU A 240 16.02 -7.19 12.37
C LEU A 240 15.74 -8.59 11.80
N ALA A 241 15.21 -8.66 10.58
CA ALA A 241 14.93 -9.90 9.85
C ALA A 241 16.15 -10.65 9.49
N ILE A 242 17.04 -9.88 8.91
CA ILE A 242 18.34 -10.30 8.50
C ILE A 242 19.07 -10.84 9.72
N GLN A 243 19.01 -10.14 10.86
CA GLN A 243 19.63 -10.60 12.09
C GLN A 243 19.01 -11.90 12.62
N ALA A 244 17.68 -12.04 12.61
CA ALA A 244 17.02 -13.27 13.06
C ALA A 244 17.31 -14.49 12.16
N VAL A 245 17.34 -14.28 10.83
CA VAL A 245 17.65 -15.36 9.88
C VAL A 245 19.13 -15.73 9.91
N SER A 246 20.02 -14.76 10.07
CA SER A 246 21.47 -14.98 10.05
C SER A 246 22.04 -15.50 11.36
N ASN A 247 21.33 -15.35 12.48
CA ASN A 247 21.78 -15.79 13.79
C ASN A 247 20.68 -16.58 14.53
N PRO A 248 20.80 -17.91 14.67
CA PRO A 248 19.81 -18.75 15.34
C PRO A 248 19.64 -18.44 16.84
N ASN A 249 20.60 -17.72 17.44
CA ASN A 249 20.55 -17.28 18.83
C ASN A 249 20.04 -15.84 18.99
N PHE A 250 19.71 -15.14 17.90
CA PHE A 250 19.14 -13.80 17.97
C PHE A 250 17.77 -13.87 18.65
N ARG A 251 17.65 -13.17 19.77
CA ARG A 251 16.39 -12.99 20.50
C ARG A 251 15.97 -11.55 20.29
N ILE A 252 14.77 -11.38 19.76
CA ILE A 252 14.22 -10.05 19.54
C ILE A 252 13.78 -9.49 20.89
N PRO A 253 14.06 -8.20 21.17
CA PRO A 253 13.62 -7.57 22.41
C PRO A 253 12.08 -7.55 22.59
N ASP A 254 11.33 -7.31 21.51
CA ASP A 254 9.86 -7.27 21.49
C ASP A 254 9.30 -7.53 20.07
N PRO A 255 8.17 -8.26 19.89
CA PRO A 255 7.58 -8.49 18.57
C PRO A 255 7.23 -7.24 17.76
N GLN A 256 7.00 -6.07 18.39
CA GLN A 256 6.72 -4.83 17.66
C GLN A 256 7.98 -4.21 17.05
N SER A 257 9.17 -4.54 17.55
CA SER A 257 10.46 -4.02 17.03
C SER A 257 10.66 -4.34 15.55
N TRP A 258 9.99 -5.38 15.07
CA TRP A 258 9.96 -5.84 13.68
C TRP A 258 9.29 -4.91 12.70
N TYR A 259 8.61 -3.88 13.19
CA TYR A 259 7.93 -2.89 12.38
C TYR A 259 8.62 -1.55 12.57
N PHE A 260 8.42 -0.66 11.61
CA PHE A 260 8.78 0.73 11.88
C PHE A 260 7.95 1.20 13.06
N ASP A 261 8.53 2.07 13.88
CA ASP A 261 7.83 2.66 15.00
C ASP A 261 6.64 3.44 14.45
N GLN A 262 5.45 2.86 14.60
CA GLN A 262 4.18 3.41 14.18
C GLN A 262 3.37 3.64 15.45
N GLU A 263 2.61 4.73 15.47
CA GLU A 263 1.65 4.96 16.53
C GLU A 263 0.67 3.78 16.60
N ASP A 264 0.22 3.45 17.81
CA ASP A 264 -0.62 2.28 18.05
C ASP A 264 -1.91 2.30 17.20
N ASP A 265 -2.44 3.49 16.92
CA ASP A 265 -3.65 3.71 16.11
C ASP A 265 -3.48 3.31 14.63
N TYR A 266 -2.24 3.17 14.13
CA TYR A 266 -1.95 2.73 12.77
C TYR A 266 -1.56 1.24 12.69
N LYS A 267 -1.41 0.57 13.85
CA LYS A 267 -1.10 -0.87 13.90
C LYS A 267 -2.35 -1.66 13.56
N GLY A 268 -2.26 -2.56 12.59
CA GLY A 268 -3.40 -3.37 12.16
C GLY A 268 -4.01 -2.99 10.82
N GLY A 269 -3.33 -2.09 10.10
CA GLY A 269 -3.93 -1.29 9.03
C GLY A 269 -4.39 0.05 9.56
N GLY A 270 -4.63 0.97 8.65
CA GLY A 270 -5.18 2.30 8.91
C GLY A 270 -6.13 2.68 7.79
N ASP A 271 -6.00 3.91 7.29
CA ASP A 271 -6.70 4.36 6.10
C ASP A 271 -5.98 3.94 4.79
N ASP A 272 -4.92 3.13 4.87
CA ASP A 272 -4.20 2.59 3.72
C ASP A 272 -4.95 1.43 3.03
N ILE A 273 -5.03 1.46 1.71
CA ILE A 273 -5.75 0.45 0.90
C ILE A 273 -4.76 -0.32 0.07
N ASN A 274 -4.88 -1.64 0.05
CA ASN A 274 -3.97 -2.50 -0.70
C ASN A 274 -4.65 -3.70 -1.36
N ASN A 275 -3.90 -4.44 -2.19
CA ASN A 275 -4.39 -5.63 -2.88
C ASN A 275 -4.00 -6.97 -2.24
N TRP A 276 -3.18 -7.01 -1.19
CA TRP A 276 -2.69 -8.27 -0.61
C TRP A 276 -3.41 -8.71 0.67
N ASP A 277 -4.19 -7.81 1.29
CA ASP A 277 -5.11 -8.13 2.38
C ASP A 277 -6.49 -8.52 1.82
N GLN A 278 -6.71 -9.83 1.64
CA GLN A 278 -7.98 -10.36 1.13
C GLN A 278 -9.15 -10.11 2.08
N GLY A 279 -8.89 -10.07 3.39
CA GLY A 279 -9.87 -9.77 4.42
C GLY A 279 -10.25 -8.29 4.48
N GLN A 280 -9.52 -7.43 3.76
CA GLN A 280 -9.73 -5.98 3.71
C GLN A 280 -9.83 -5.39 5.12
N SER A 281 -8.95 -5.81 6.03
CA SER A 281 -9.02 -5.40 7.44
C SER A 281 -8.89 -3.89 7.63
N TRP A 282 -8.26 -3.19 6.67
CA TRP A 282 -8.24 -1.73 6.58
C TRP A 282 -9.64 -1.09 6.39
N MET A 283 -10.67 -1.82 5.95
CA MET A 283 -12.04 -1.28 5.82
C MET A 283 -12.67 -0.91 7.15
N ARG A 284 -12.19 -1.46 8.27
CA ARG A 284 -12.73 -1.15 9.60
C ARG A 284 -12.70 0.35 9.87
N PHE A 285 -11.60 1.04 9.54
CA PHE A 285 -11.43 2.48 9.74
C PHE A 285 -12.40 3.36 8.94
N TYR A 286 -13.11 2.76 7.99
CA TYR A 286 -14.14 3.43 7.21
C TYR A 286 -15.55 3.09 7.69
N SER A 287 -15.72 2.17 8.65
CA SER A 287 -17.00 1.61 9.10
C SER A 287 -17.70 2.38 10.23
#